data_AF-A0A7L0DVY0-F1
#
_entry.id   AF-A0A7L0DVY0-F1
#
_cell.length_a   1.000
_cell.length_b   1.000
_cell.length_c   1.000
_cell.angle_alpha   90.00
_cell.angle_beta   90.00
_cell.angle_gamma   90.00
#
_symmetry.space_group_name_H-M   'P 1'
#
loop_
_entity.id
_entity.type
_entity.pdbx_description
1 polymer ?
#
loop_
_entity_poly.entity_id
_entity_poly.type
_entity_poly.pdbx_seq_one_letter_code
_entity_poly.pdbx_strand_id
1 'polypeptide(L)'
;DDVSGLSPGELLAVRSWLAFYGDNYEPVGKLVGRFYDANGTPTEALRQAEAAIEEALRFQAESEQRKQQFPPCNSEWSSAKGSRFWCSRQSGGVNRDWTGVPRKLYRPGSRGSHCVCVRATGPPWDQPDSTEHSDRGDLENPLLEEYEGCHPLAEQCVLTA
;
A
#
# COMPACT_ATOMS: atom_id res chain seq x y z
N ASP A 1 5.87 28.54 -7.40
CA ASP A 1 6.85 27.66 -6.71
C ASP A 1 6.28 27.06 -5.42
N ASP A 2 4.98 27.24 -5.13
CA ASP A 2 4.34 26.62 -3.97
C ASP A 2 4.00 25.15 -4.24
N VAL A 3 4.32 24.30 -3.28
CA VAL A 3 4.12 22.83 -3.35
C VAL A 3 3.13 22.32 -2.32
N SER A 4 2.52 23.21 -1.51
CA SER A 4 1.59 22.85 -0.43
C SER A 4 0.31 22.16 -0.93
N GLY A 5 -0.06 22.37 -2.20
CA GLY A 5 -1.23 21.73 -2.82
C GLY A 5 -0.96 20.39 -3.51
N LEU A 6 0.29 19.90 -3.50
CA LEU A 6 0.65 18.64 -4.15
C LEU A 6 0.16 17.43 -3.34
N SER A 7 -0.28 16.40 -4.05
CA SER A 7 -0.58 15.10 -3.45
C SER A 7 0.71 14.42 -2.95
N PRO A 8 0.61 13.42 -2.05
CA PRO A 8 1.78 12.66 -1.61
C PRO A 8 2.59 12.06 -2.77
N GLY A 9 1.94 11.54 -3.80
CA GLY A 9 2.61 10.98 -4.98
C GLY A 9 3.39 12.04 -5.78
N GLU A 10 2.83 13.24 -5.93
CA GLU A 10 3.50 14.36 -6.60
C GLU A 10 4.69 14.88 -5.79
N LEU A 11 4.55 14.97 -4.45
CA LEU A 11 5.67 15.32 -3.55
C LEU A 11 6.81 14.31 -3.65
N LEU A 12 6.50 13.00 -3.72
CA LEU A 12 7.49 11.97 -3.95
C LEU A 12 8.17 12.12 -5.32
N ALA A 13 7.43 12.50 -6.36
CA ALA A 13 8.00 12.78 -7.67
C ALA A 13 8.94 14.00 -7.63
N VAL A 14 8.59 15.07 -6.91
CA VAL A 14 9.48 16.23 -6.69
C VAL A 14 10.75 15.80 -5.97
N ARG A 15 10.64 14.98 -4.92
CA ARG A 15 11.81 14.40 -4.23
C ARG A 15 12.69 13.59 -5.19
N SER A 16 12.09 12.74 -6.04
CA SER A 16 12.85 11.97 -7.03
C SER A 16 13.61 12.87 -8.00
N TRP A 17 13.02 13.98 -8.45
CA TRP A 17 13.71 14.97 -9.26
C TRP A 17 14.84 15.66 -8.49
N LEU A 18 14.63 16.04 -7.23
CA LEU A 18 15.69 16.61 -6.39
C LEU A 18 16.89 15.68 -6.25
N ALA A 19 16.63 14.39 -5.98
CA ALA A 19 17.68 13.37 -5.92
C ALA A 19 18.38 13.21 -7.27
N PHE A 20 17.62 13.06 -8.36
CA PHE A 20 18.18 12.96 -9.71
C PHE A 20 19.12 14.13 -10.03
N TYR A 21 18.69 15.38 -9.80
CA TYR A 21 19.55 16.53 -10.09
C TYR A 21 20.76 16.61 -9.14
N GLY A 22 20.59 16.25 -7.85
CA GLY A 22 21.71 16.22 -6.90
C GLY A 22 22.75 15.14 -7.21
N ASP A 23 22.32 14.00 -7.77
CA ASP A 23 23.21 12.88 -8.10
C ASP A 23 23.90 13.07 -9.46
N ASN A 24 23.31 13.86 -10.37
CA ASN A 24 23.76 13.96 -11.77
C ASN A 24 24.35 15.34 -12.14
N TYR A 25 24.26 16.35 -11.28
CA TYR A 25 24.74 17.69 -11.56
C TYR A 25 25.41 18.31 -10.33
N GLU A 26 26.40 19.18 -10.55
CA GLU A 26 27.05 19.93 -9.49
C GLU A 26 26.17 21.13 -9.05
N PRO A 27 25.75 21.22 -7.77
CA PRO A 27 24.97 22.35 -7.29
C PRO A 27 25.83 23.63 -7.23
N VAL A 28 25.42 24.68 -7.96
CA VAL A 28 26.17 25.95 -8.00
C VAL A 28 25.70 26.99 -6.97
N GLY A 29 24.66 26.70 -6.20
CA GLY A 29 24.10 27.61 -5.20
C GLY A 29 22.64 27.32 -4.87
N LYS A 30 22.02 28.23 -4.12
CA LYS A 30 20.61 28.18 -3.73
C LYS A 30 19.84 29.32 -4.38
N LEU A 31 18.58 29.06 -4.76
CA LEU A 31 17.69 30.09 -5.28
C LEU A 31 17.06 30.88 -4.13
N VAL A 32 17.36 32.17 -4.06
CA VAL A 32 16.71 33.11 -3.14
C VAL A 32 15.23 33.24 -3.52
N GLY A 33 14.32 32.94 -2.59
CA GLY A 33 12.89 32.92 -2.83
C GLY A 33 12.12 32.19 -1.73
N ARG A 34 11.07 31.46 -2.11
CA ARG A 34 10.18 30.78 -1.16
C ARG A 34 10.88 29.81 -0.24
N PHE A 35 11.87 29.05 -0.74
CA PHE A 35 12.51 27.96 0.00
C PHE A 35 13.79 28.37 0.71
N TYR A 36 14.56 29.30 0.16
CA TYR A 36 15.78 29.85 0.77
C TYR A 36 15.77 31.37 0.79
N ASP A 37 16.23 31.98 1.88
CA ASP A 37 16.36 33.43 1.97
C ASP A 37 17.64 33.97 1.27
N ALA A 38 17.88 35.28 1.35
CA ALA A 38 19.04 35.93 0.75
C ALA A 38 20.39 35.46 1.31
N ASN A 39 20.39 34.83 2.50
CA ASN A 39 21.59 34.24 3.12
C ASN A 39 21.71 32.73 2.79
N GLY A 40 20.78 32.17 2.00
CA GLY A 40 20.72 30.74 1.70
C GLY A 40 20.14 29.90 2.85
N THR A 41 19.51 30.52 3.84
CA THR A 41 18.92 29.83 5.00
C THR A 41 17.59 29.21 4.61
N PRO A 42 17.32 27.94 5.00
CA PRO A 42 16.00 27.34 4.87
C PRO A 42 14.90 28.19 5.50
N THR A 43 13.88 28.49 4.70
CA THR A 43 12.66 29.13 5.18
C THR A 43 11.71 28.11 5.82
N GLU A 44 10.64 28.60 6.43
CA GLU A 44 9.58 27.72 6.95
C GLU A 44 8.86 26.94 5.85
N ALA A 45 8.70 27.52 4.65
CA ALA A 45 8.05 26.83 3.54
C ALA A 45 8.86 25.61 3.06
N LEU A 46 10.20 25.67 3.14
CA LEU A 46 11.04 24.50 2.83
C LEU A 46 10.87 23.41 3.88
N ARG A 47 10.89 23.75 5.17
CA ARG A 47 10.69 22.77 6.25
C ARG A 47 9.35 22.06 6.14
N GLN A 48 8.29 22.80 5.80
CA GLN A 48 6.96 22.23 5.60
C GLN A 48 6.92 21.28 4.39
N ALA A 49 7.57 21.65 3.28
CA ALA A 49 7.67 20.78 2.11
C ALA A 49 8.46 19.50 2.41
N GLU A 50 9.60 19.61 3.11
CA GLU A 50 10.42 18.47 3.53
C GLU A 50 9.66 17.53 4.47
N ALA A 51 8.93 18.09 5.45
CA ALA A 51 8.10 17.30 6.37
C ALA A 51 6.96 16.58 5.64
N ALA A 52 6.30 17.24 4.68
CA ALA A 52 5.25 16.61 3.87
C ALA A 52 5.79 15.48 2.98
N ILE A 53 7.02 15.63 2.46
CA ILE A 53 7.72 14.58 1.71
C ILE A 53 8.04 13.39 2.63
N GLU A 54 8.53 13.64 3.84
CA GLU A 54 8.83 12.59 4.81
C GLU A 54 7.57 11.80 5.20
N GLU A 55 6.47 12.51 5.43
CA GLU A 55 5.17 11.89 5.67
C GLU A 55 4.68 11.05 4.47
N ALA A 56 4.84 11.57 3.25
CA ALA A 56 4.49 10.83 2.03
C ALA A 56 5.32 9.53 1.89
N LEU A 57 6.60 9.55 2.27
CA LEU A 57 7.45 8.35 2.28
C LEU A 57 6.99 7.32 3.29
N ARG A 58 6.66 7.76 4.50
CA ARG A 58 6.11 6.88 5.54
C ARG A 58 4.83 6.19 5.04
N PHE A 59 3.90 6.96 4.49
CA PHE A 59 2.67 6.40 3.93
C PHE A 59 2.91 5.43 2.77
N GLN A 60 3.87 5.72 1.89
CA GLN A 60 4.26 4.82 0.82
C GLN A 60 4.80 3.50 1.38
N ALA A 61 5.73 3.56 2.34
CA ALA A 61 6.32 2.38 2.97
C ALA A 61 5.27 1.50 3.66
N GLU A 62 4.38 2.11 4.44
CA GLU A 62 3.26 1.39 5.07
C GLU A 62 2.30 0.79 4.04
N SER A 63 2.02 1.50 2.95
CA SER A 63 1.16 1.00 1.87
C SER A 63 1.77 -0.22 1.20
N GLU A 64 3.08 -0.19 0.92
CA GLU A 64 3.79 -1.34 0.35
C GLU A 64 3.84 -2.51 1.33
N GLN A 65 4.09 -2.28 2.62
CA GLN A 65 4.04 -3.34 3.63
C GLN A 65 2.65 -3.99 3.71
N ARG A 66 1.58 -3.18 3.74
CA ARG A 66 0.20 -3.68 3.70
C ARG A 66 -0.10 -4.45 2.43
N LYS A 67 0.45 -4.03 1.28
CA LYS A 67 0.30 -4.74 0.01
C LYS A 67 1.04 -6.08 0.00
N GLN A 68 2.18 -6.20 0.69
CA GLN A 68 2.87 -7.48 0.87
C GLN A 68 2.07 -8.44 1.76
N GLN A 69 1.51 -7.94 2.86
CA GLN A 69 0.68 -8.73 3.77
C GLN A 69 -0.67 -9.13 3.14
N PHE A 70 -1.35 -8.18 2.49
CA PHE A 70 -2.68 -8.31 1.93
C PHE A 70 -2.71 -7.85 0.46
N PRO A 71 -2.07 -8.60 -0.46
CA PRO A 71 -2.08 -8.25 -1.87
C PRO A 71 -3.51 -8.30 -2.42
N PRO A 72 -3.91 -7.35 -3.29
CA PRO A 72 -5.21 -7.40 -3.95
C PRO A 72 -5.46 -8.72 -4.67
N CYS A 73 -6.70 -9.21 -4.61
CA CYS A 73 -7.12 -10.38 -5.39
C CYS A 73 -7.01 -10.12 -6.89
N ASN A 74 -6.82 -11.19 -7.67
CA ASN A 74 -7.21 -11.15 -9.07
C ASN A 74 -8.74 -11.14 -9.15
N SER A 75 -9.30 -10.45 -10.15
CA SER A 75 -10.75 -10.35 -10.29
C SER A 75 -11.19 -10.32 -11.74
N GLU A 76 -12.35 -10.89 -12.00
CA GLU A 76 -13.07 -10.77 -13.26
C GLU A 76 -14.54 -10.48 -12.95
N TRP A 77 -15.19 -9.75 -13.84
CA TRP A 77 -16.63 -9.49 -13.75
C TRP A 77 -17.27 -9.69 -15.12
N SER A 78 -18.46 -10.28 -15.12
CA SER A 78 -19.32 -10.29 -16.29
C SER A 78 -20.78 -10.20 -15.87
N SER A 79 -21.62 -9.61 -16.72
CA SER A 79 -23.06 -9.51 -16.46
C SER A 79 -23.73 -10.87 -16.28
N ALA A 80 -23.25 -11.91 -16.96
CA ALA A 80 -23.83 -13.25 -16.90
C ALA A 80 -23.41 -14.07 -15.67
N LYS A 81 -22.21 -13.83 -15.12
CA LYS A 81 -21.62 -14.66 -14.03
C LYS A 81 -21.42 -13.91 -12.72
N GLY A 82 -21.60 -12.59 -12.72
CA GLY A 82 -21.26 -11.74 -11.58
C GLY A 82 -19.75 -11.55 -11.41
N SER A 83 -19.32 -11.31 -10.18
CA SER A 83 -17.92 -11.07 -9.81
C SER A 83 -17.24 -12.37 -9.40
N ARG A 84 -16.03 -12.62 -9.90
CA ARG A 84 -15.17 -13.69 -9.39
C ARG A 84 -13.86 -13.10 -8.91
N PHE A 85 -13.45 -13.55 -7.74
CA PHE A 85 -12.15 -13.25 -7.14
C PHE A 85 -11.35 -14.54 -7.01
N TRP A 86 -10.04 -14.47 -7.21
CA TRP A 86 -9.16 -15.58 -6.90
C TRP A 86 -7.78 -15.10 -6.46
N CYS A 87 -7.14 -15.96 -5.70
CA CYS A 87 -5.79 -15.81 -5.24
C CYS A 87 -4.90 -16.81 -5.95
N SER A 88 -3.69 -16.37 -6.26
CA SER A 88 -2.61 -17.21 -6.77
C SER A 88 -1.30 -16.73 -6.18
N ARG A 89 -0.21 -17.48 -6.41
CA ARG A 89 1.15 -17.03 -6.07
C ARG A 89 1.53 -15.67 -6.68
N GLN A 90 0.80 -15.24 -7.72
CA GLN A 90 0.88 -13.89 -8.26
C GLN A 90 -0.50 -13.21 -8.21
N SER A 91 -0.66 -12.25 -7.30
CA SER A 91 -1.90 -11.46 -7.16
C SER A 91 -1.53 -10.02 -6.77
N GLY A 92 -2.24 -9.03 -7.30
CA GLY A 92 -2.02 -7.63 -6.93
C GLY A 92 -0.61 -7.10 -7.22
N GLY A 93 0.12 -7.70 -8.17
CA GLY A 93 1.51 -7.35 -8.49
C GLY A 93 2.54 -7.87 -7.49
N VAL A 94 2.16 -8.75 -6.57
CA VAL A 94 3.06 -9.38 -5.59
C VAL A 94 3.27 -10.85 -5.93
N ASN A 95 4.53 -11.29 -5.91
CA ASN A 95 4.92 -12.70 -6.08
C ASN A 95 5.29 -13.30 -4.72
N ARG A 96 4.77 -14.49 -4.42
CA ARG A 96 4.84 -15.13 -3.10
C ARG A 96 4.80 -16.66 -3.23
N ASP A 97 5.22 -17.34 -2.17
CA ASP A 97 5.30 -18.81 -2.09
C ASP A 97 3.97 -19.50 -1.70
N TRP A 98 3.03 -18.74 -1.13
CA TRP A 98 1.66 -19.20 -0.79
C TRP A 98 0.61 -18.66 -1.77
N THR A 99 -0.53 -19.36 -1.90
CA THR A 99 -1.69 -18.93 -2.72
C THR A 99 -2.69 -18.11 -1.92
N GLY A 100 -3.12 -18.59 -0.76
CA GLY A 100 -4.04 -17.89 0.12
C GLY A 100 -5.48 -17.86 -0.37
N VAL A 101 -6.33 -17.17 0.40
CA VAL A 101 -7.79 -17.18 0.24
C VAL A 101 -8.32 -15.75 0.07
N PRO A 102 -9.36 -15.54 -0.77
CA PRO A 102 -10.00 -14.23 -0.89
C PRO A 102 -10.71 -13.81 0.41
N ARG A 103 -10.50 -12.58 0.85
CA ARG A 103 -11.22 -11.93 1.96
C ARG A 103 -11.56 -10.49 1.63
N LYS A 104 -12.63 -9.99 2.25
CA LYS A 104 -12.95 -8.56 2.27
C LYS A 104 -12.06 -7.90 3.32
N LEU A 105 -11.23 -6.93 2.93
CA LEU A 105 -10.48 -6.09 3.86
C LEU A 105 -11.15 -4.72 3.99
N TYR A 106 -11.50 -4.35 5.22
CA TYR A 106 -12.05 -3.05 5.55
C TYR A 106 -10.96 -2.09 6.01
N ARG A 107 -11.02 -0.85 5.52
CA ARG A 107 -10.16 0.23 6.03
C ARG A 107 -10.98 1.17 6.90
N PRO A 108 -10.52 1.49 8.12
CA PRO A 108 -11.16 2.51 8.95
C PRO A 108 -11.39 3.81 8.15
N GLY A 109 -12.60 4.37 8.23
CA GLY A 109 -12.97 5.59 7.51
C GLY A 109 -13.36 5.41 6.03
N SER A 110 -13.22 4.21 5.46
CA SER A 110 -13.71 3.90 4.11
C SER A 110 -15.13 3.31 4.14
N ARG A 111 -15.93 3.57 3.09
CA ARG A 111 -17.32 3.09 2.99
C ARG A 111 -17.45 1.67 2.41
N GLY A 112 -16.35 0.99 2.10
CA GLY A 112 -16.39 -0.31 1.44
C GLY A 112 -15.17 -1.17 1.73
N SER A 113 -15.27 -2.44 1.39
CA SER A 113 -14.16 -3.38 1.41
C SER A 113 -13.55 -3.56 0.03
N HIS A 114 -12.33 -4.08 0.00
CA HIS A 114 -11.68 -4.56 -1.22
C HIS A 114 -11.23 -6.00 -1.02
N CYS A 115 -11.16 -6.75 -2.11
CA CYS A 115 -10.70 -8.13 -2.04
C CYS A 115 -9.18 -8.17 -1.87
N VAL A 116 -8.71 -8.89 -0.86
CA VAL A 116 -7.30 -9.21 -0.66
C VAL A 116 -7.08 -10.71 -0.52
N CYS A 117 -5.90 -11.16 -0.89
CA CYS A 117 -5.46 -12.52 -0.63
C CYS A 117 -4.84 -12.61 0.75
N VAL A 118 -5.32 -13.57 1.53
CA VAL A 118 -4.92 -13.76 2.93
C VAL A 118 -4.25 -15.11 3.08
N ARG A 119 -3.11 -15.13 3.76
CA ARG A 119 -2.38 -16.37 4.03
C ARG A 119 -3.19 -17.17 5.04
N ALA A 120 -3.51 -18.41 4.69
CA ALA A 120 -4.37 -19.27 5.51
C ALA A 120 -3.60 -20.31 6.34
N THR A 121 -2.28 -20.33 6.23
CA THR A 121 -1.39 -21.35 6.81
C THR A 121 -0.09 -20.71 7.28
N GLY A 122 0.56 -21.29 8.27
CA GLY A 122 1.80 -20.75 8.83
C GLY A 122 1.53 -19.68 9.90
N PRO A 123 2.59 -19.10 10.48
CA PRO A 123 2.46 -18.05 11.48
C PRO A 123 1.91 -16.75 10.89
N PRO A 124 1.26 -15.88 11.69
CA PRO A 124 0.84 -14.55 11.27
C PRO A 124 1.99 -13.70 10.73
N TRP A 125 1.69 -12.73 9.86
CA TRP A 125 2.71 -11.87 9.24
C TRP A 125 3.44 -10.98 10.23
N ASP A 126 2.73 -10.49 11.24
CA ASP A 126 3.25 -9.63 12.30
C ASP A 126 4.00 -10.41 13.39
N GLN A 127 3.83 -11.73 13.45
CA GLN A 127 4.38 -12.60 14.49
C GLN A 127 4.97 -13.90 13.90
N PRO A 128 6.06 -13.81 13.11
CA PRO A 128 6.61 -14.95 12.39
C PRO A 128 7.15 -16.07 13.30
N ASP A 129 7.52 -15.75 14.54
CA ASP A 129 8.05 -16.70 15.52
C ASP A 129 6.97 -17.26 16.48
N SER A 130 5.70 -16.91 16.26
CA SER A 130 4.62 -17.37 17.13
C SER A 130 4.42 -18.88 17.02
N THR A 131 4.46 -19.57 18.15
CA THR A 131 4.07 -20.98 18.24
C THR A 131 2.56 -21.15 18.44
N GLU A 132 1.87 -20.09 18.86
CA GLU A 132 0.42 -20.03 18.98
C GLU A 132 -0.16 -19.57 17.63
N HIS A 133 -1.27 -20.19 17.18
CA HIS A 133 -1.92 -19.89 15.88
C HIS A 133 -1.03 -20.06 14.64
N SER A 134 -0.05 -20.98 14.70
CA SER A 134 0.97 -21.21 13.66
C SER A 134 0.45 -21.89 12.37
N ASP A 135 -0.83 -22.24 12.30
CA ASP A 135 -1.45 -22.92 11.15
C ASP A 135 -2.60 -22.13 10.53
N ARG A 136 -2.83 -20.88 10.94
CA ARG A 136 -3.96 -20.04 10.48
C ARG A 136 -3.55 -18.77 9.72
N GLY A 137 -2.26 -18.53 9.56
CA GLY A 137 -1.72 -17.38 8.84
C GLY A 137 -2.29 -16.06 9.35
N ASP A 138 -2.88 -15.27 8.45
CA ASP A 138 -3.40 -13.93 8.72
C ASP A 138 -4.94 -13.91 8.83
N LEU A 139 -5.60 -15.07 8.93
CA LEU A 139 -7.07 -15.18 8.91
C LEU A 139 -7.77 -14.52 10.10
N GLU A 140 -7.08 -14.32 11.22
CA GLU A 140 -7.65 -13.78 12.47
C GLU A 140 -7.56 -12.25 12.54
N ASN A 141 -7.13 -11.59 11.46
CA ASN A 141 -7.10 -10.13 11.42
C ASN A 141 -8.54 -9.56 11.54
N PRO A 142 -8.81 -8.67 12.51
CA PRO A 142 -10.16 -8.18 12.81
C PRO A 142 -10.76 -7.28 11.72
N LEU A 143 -9.95 -6.85 10.75
CA LEU A 143 -10.40 -6.05 9.60
C LEU A 143 -10.83 -6.91 8.40
N LEU A 144 -10.73 -8.24 8.53
CA LEU A 144 -11.11 -9.19 7.48
C LEU A 144 -12.52 -9.73 7.71
N GLU A 145 -13.21 -9.97 6.59
CA GLU A 145 -14.49 -10.69 6.57
C GLU A 145 -14.50 -11.70 5.43
N GLU A 146 -15.16 -12.83 5.65
CA GLU A 146 -15.36 -13.85 4.62
C GLU A 146 -16.40 -13.40 3.59
N TYR A 147 -16.33 -13.97 2.40
CA TYR A 147 -17.39 -13.81 1.42
C TYR A 147 -18.50 -14.83 1.68
N GLU A 148 -19.73 -14.35 1.85
CA GLU A 148 -20.91 -15.20 1.98
C GLU A 148 -21.06 -16.11 0.74
N GLY A 149 -21.39 -17.38 0.96
CA GLY A 149 -21.58 -18.36 -0.11
C GLY A 149 -20.29 -18.97 -0.68
N CYS A 150 -19.11 -18.56 -0.20
CA CYS A 150 -17.83 -19.12 -0.60
C CYS A 150 -17.21 -19.98 0.52
N HIS A 151 -16.53 -21.06 0.16
CA HIS A 151 -15.86 -21.91 1.14
C HIS A 151 -14.72 -21.13 1.81
N PRO A 152 -14.58 -21.14 3.16
CA PRO A 152 -13.61 -20.32 3.89
C PRO A 152 -12.17 -20.51 3.40
N LEU A 153 -11.80 -21.73 3.04
CA LEU A 153 -10.46 -22.09 2.59
C LEU A 153 -10.30 -22.18 1.06
N ALA A 154 -11.29 -21.75 0.27
CA ALA A 154 -11.17 -21.77 -1.18
C ALA A 154 -10.25 -20.65 -1.68
N GLU A 155 -9.43 -20.97 -2.68
CA GLU A 155 -8.55 -20.02 -3.35
C GLU A 155 -9.32 -19.08 -4.31
N GLN A 156 -10.61 -19.36 -4.55
CA GLN A 156 -11.49 -18.54 -5.39
C GLN A 156 -12.88 -18.40 -4.79
N CYS A 157 -13.55 -17.30 -5.13
CA CYS A 157 -14.91 -17.00 -4.74
C CYS A 157 -15.68 -16.40 -5.91
N VAL A 158 -16.90 -16.87 -6.16
CA VAL A 158 -17.79 -16.38 -7.22
C VAL A 158 -19.05 -15.83 -6.56
N LEU A 159 -19.30 -14.54 -6.73
CA LEU A 159 -20.50 -13.84 -6.28
C LEU A 159 -21.42 -13.68 -7.47
N THR A 160 -22.52 -14.43 -7.48
CA THR A 160 -23.58 -14.27 -8.48
C THR A 160 -24.27 -12.92 -8.30
N ALA A 161 -24.69 -12.32 -9.42
CA ALA A 161 -25.45 -11.07 -9.45
C ALA A 161 -26.89 -11.26 -8.96
#